data_AF-A0AA41DIU7-F1
#
_entry.id   AF-A0AA41DIU7-F1
#
_cell.length_a   1.000
_cell.length_b   1.000
_cell.length_c   1.000
_cell.angle_alpha   90.00
_cell.angle_beta   90.00
_cell.angle_gamma   90.00
#
_symmetry.space_group_name_H-M   'P 1'
#
loop_
_entity.id
_entity.type
_entity.pdbx_description
1 polymer ?
#
loop_
_entity_poly.entity_id
_entity_poly.type
_entity_poly.pdbx_seq_one_letter_code
_entity_poly.pdbx_strand_id
1 'polypeptide(L)' 'MTENLKVQTMLFATSVELECPHCGEIESGFVGNPAGEVFTCDSCDEKYKVHSEADIEHK' A
#
# COMPACT_ATOMS: atom_id res chain seq x y z
N MET A 1 13.47 41.65 12.03
CA MET A 1 14.22 40.39 12.13
C MET A 1 13.42 39.35 11.34
N THR A 2 13.84 39.05 10.12
CA THR A 2 13.17 38.08 9.25
C THR A 2 13.59 36.68 9.67
N GLU A 3 12.65 35.90 10.20
CA GLU A 3 12.88 34.52 10.61
C GLU A 3 13.24 33.66 9.39
N ASN A 4 14.38 32.97 9.47
CA ASN A 4 14.81 31.98 8.49
C ASN A 4 13.93 30.73 8.66
N LEU A 5 12.88 30.58 7.85
CA LEU A 5 12.12 29.33 7.77
C LEU A 5 13.08 28.21 7.32
N LYS A 6 13.39 27.28 8.23
CA LYS A 6 14.09 26.05 7.88
C LYS A 6 13.13 25.20 7.04
N VAL A 7 13.40 25.10 5.74
CA VAL A 7 12.64 24.23 4.84
C VAL A 7 13.03 22.78 5.15
N GLN A 8 12.05 21.97 5.56
CA GLN A 8 12.23 20.54 5.82
C GLN A 8 11.86 19.73 4.58
N THR A 9 12.71 18.78 4.21
CA THR A 9 12.39 17.80 3.15
C THR A 9 11.46 16.72 3.70
N MET A 10 10.36 16.46 2.99
CA MET A 10 9.46 15.33 3.24
C MET A 10 9.84 14.18 2.31
N LEU A 11 9.95 12.97 2.85
CA LEU A 11 10.23 11.76 2.08
C LEU A 11 9.10 10.75 2.33
N PHE A 12 8.48 10.29 1.25
CA PHE A 12 7.37 9.34 1.29
C PHE A 12 7.78 8.08 0.52
N ALA A 13 7.85 6.95 1.20
CA ALA A 13 7.89 5.63 0.58
C ALA A 13 6.48 5.07 0.67
N THR A 14 5.81 4.90 -0.48
CA THR A 14 4.37 4.66 -0.51
C THR A 14 3.97 3.41 -1.27
N SER A 15 4.84 2.78 -2.05
CA SER A 15 4.45 1.61 -2.85
C SER A 15 4.47 0.32 -2.03
N VAL A 16 3.38 -0.44 -2.07
CA VAL A 16 3.31 -1.82 -1.57
C VAL A 16 2.77 -2.75 -2.64
N GLU A 17 3.01 -4.04 -2.48
CA GLU A 17 2.47 -5.10 -3.31
C GLU A 17 1.52 -5.97 -2.47
N LEU A 18 0.47 -6.49 -3.10
CA LEU A 18 -0.49 -7.37 -2.46
C LEU A 18 -0.45 -8.74 -3.12
N GLU A 19 -0.38 -9.80 -2.33
CA GLU A 19 -0.55 -11.17 -2.83
C GLU A 19 -2.04 -11.52 -2.77
N CYS A 20 -2.63 -11.86 -3.92
CA CYS A 20 -4.02 -12.24 -3.99
C CYS A 20 -4.25 -13.55 -3.22
N PRO A 21 -5.17 -13.60 -2.24
CA PRO A 21 -5.41 -14.80 -1.44
C PRO A 21 -6.08 -15.95 -2.23
N HIS A 22 -6.60 -15.67 -3.42
CA HIS A 22 -7.33 -16.64 -4.25
C HIS A 22 -6.42 -17.34 -5.28
N CYS A 23 -5.52 -16.60 -5.92
CA CYS A 23 -4.64 -17.14 -6.96
C CYS A 23 -3.14 -17.05 -6.65
N GLY A 24 -2.72 -16.30 -5.63
CA GLY A 24 -1.32 -16.11 -5.25
C GLY A 24 -0.54 -15.14 -6.15
N GLU A 25 -1.19 -14.50 -7.12
CA GLU A 25 -0.53 -13.49 -7.96
C GLU A 25 -0.20 -12.23 -7.15
N ILE A 26 0.95 -11.62 -7.46
CA ILE A 26 1.41 -10.38 -6.83
C ILE A 26 0.90 -9.19 -7.65
N GLU A 27 0.09 -8.37 -7.02
CA GLU A 27 -0.46 -7.15 -7.58
C GLU A 27 0.35 -5.95 -7.10
N SER A 28 0.65 -5.02 -8.02
CA SER A 28 1.47 -3.84 -7.75
C SER A 28 0.68 -2.55 -8.00
N GLY A 29 1.24 -1.40 -7.62
CA GLY A 29 0.62 -0.09 -7.84
C GLY A 29 -0.19 0.46 -6.66
N PHE A 30 -0.19 -0.24 -5.52
CA PHE A 30 -0.82 0.25 -4.30
C PHE A 30 0.04 1.32 -3.64
N VAL A 31 -0.59 2.44 -3.28
CA VAL A 31 0.07 3.59 -2.67
C VAL A 31 -0.51 3.83 -1.26
N GLY A 32 0.31 3.73 -0.23
CA GLY A 32 -0.10 3.87 1.17
C GLY A 32 -0.38 2.52 1.85
N ASN A 33 -1.18 2.54 2.92
CA ASN A 33 -1.59 1.33 3.63
C ASN A 33 -2.94 0.83 3.08
N PRO A 34 -3.00 -0.34 2.41
CA PRO A 34 -4.24 -0.93 1.89
C PRO A 34 -5.05 -1.71 2.94
N ALA A 35 -4.58 -1.81 4.19
CA ALA A 35 -5.27 -2.56 5.24
C ALA A 35 -6.69 -2.04 5.49
N GLY A 36 -7.66 -2.96 5.48
CA GLY A 36 -9.08 -2.67 5.70
C GLY A 36 -9.88 -2.40 4.42
N GLU A 37 -9.21 -2.19 3.29
CA GLU A 37 -9.83 -1.94 1.99
C GLU A 37 -10.21 -3.24 1.25
N VAL A 38 -11.07 -3.10 0.23
CA VAL A 38 -11.54 -4.20 -0.62
C VAL A 38 -11.07 -3.99 -2.05
N PHE A 39 -10.47 -5.02 -2.62
CA PHE A 39 -9.94 -5.01 -3.99
C PHE A 39 -10.54 -6.16 -4.82
N THR A 40 -10.41 -6.05 -6.13
CA THR A 40 -10.69 -7.13 -7.08
C THR A 40 -9.36 -7.48 -7.73
N CYS A 41 -9.02 -8.77 -7.78
CA CYS A 41 -7.76 -9.20 -8.37
C CYS A 41 -7.79 -9.07 -9.90
N ASP A 42 -6.79 -8.42 -10.48
CA ASP A 42 -6.65 -8.21 -11.93
C ASP A 42 -6.39 -9.52 -12.71
N SER A 43 -5.96 -10.59 -12.02
CA SER A 43 -5.62 -11.88 -12.64
C SER A 43 -6.74 -12.92 -12.56
N CYS A 44 -7.49 -12.97 -11.46
CA CYS A 44 -8.54 -13.99 -11.26
C CYS A 44 -9.95 -13.41 -11.13
N ASP A 45 -10.11 -12.08 -11.20
CA ASP A 45 -11.38 -11.33 -11.07
C ASP A 45 -12.13 -11.54 -9.74
N GLU A 46 -11.51 -12.23 -8.76
CA GLU A 46 -12.10 -12.45 -7.45
C GLU A 46 -11.91 -11.26 -6.52
N LYS A 47 -12.93 -10.98 -5.70
CA LYS A 47 -12.88 -9.93 -4.69
C LYS A 47 -12.23 -10.42 -3.41
N TYR A 48 -11.42 -9.57 -2.79
CA TYR A 48 -10.82 -9.86 -1.49
C TYR A 48 -10.72 -8.60 -0.62
N LYS A 49 -10.74 -8.80 0.69
CA LYS A 49 -10.56 -7.75 1.69
C LYS A 49 -9.20 -7.92 2.32
N VAL A 50 -8.40 -6.85 2.32
CA VAL A 50 -7.17 -6.83 3.12
C VAL A 50 -7.57 -6.66 4.58
N HIS A 51 -7.04 -7.53 5.46
CA HIS A 51 -7.35 -7.44 6.88
C HIS A 51 -6.99 -6.05 7.43
N SER A 52 -7.79 -5.51 8.34
CA SER A 52 -7.56 -4.16 8.90
C SER A 52 -6.28 -4.05 9.74
N GLU A 53 -5.80 -5.20 10.21
CA GLU A 53 -4.55 -5.34 10.97
C GLU A 53 -3.50 -6.11 10.16
N ALA A 54 -3.58 -6.06 8.82
CA ALA A 54 -2.54 -6.67 7.98
C ALA A 54 -1.22 -5.91 8.15
N ASP A 55 -0.15 -6.66 8.42
CA ASP A 55 1.20 -6.14 8.49
C ASP A 55 1.81 -5.99 7.08
N ILE A 56 2.69 -5.00 6.92
CA ILE A 56 3.48 -4.80 5.70
C ILE A 56 4.85 -5.45 5.91
N GLU A 57 5.03 -6.62 5.30
CA GLU A 57 6.28 -7.37 5.35
C GLU A 57 7.32 -6.77 4.39
N HIS A 58 8.60 -6.81 4.79
CA HIS A 58 9.71 -6.41 3.93
C HIS A 58 10.32 -7.66 3.29
N LYS A 59 10.33 -7.73 1.95
CA LYS A 59 11.01 -8.79 1.19
C LYS A 59 12.46 -8.43 0.88
#